data_AF-A0A2S5RI42-F1
#
_entry.id   AF-A0A2S5RI42-F1
#
_cell.length_a   1.000
_cell.length_b   1.000
_cell.length_c   1.000
_cell.angle_alpha   90.00
_cell.angle_beta   90.00
_cell.angle_gamma   90.00
#
_symmetry.space_group_name_H-M   'P 1'
#
loop_
_entity.id
_entity.type
_entity.pdbx_description
1 polymer ?
#
loop_
_entity_poly.entity_id
_entity_poly.type
_entity_poly.pdbx_seq_one_letter_code
_entity_poly.pdbx_strand_id
1 'polypeptide(L)'
;MLKYVPSDDTDQDLVFMEDYSSEPLCNGITDADYFGEDYIPVLLGCIHELVPRAMSAVKWFFYGMLYDNFNNFFEDQPLIKNLYLVQKDSFKQILDFVIQETQEELEDHQKASKEKAIDGAKKVLDRIEIIKTEFLKLHGHDG
;
A
#
# COMPACT_ATOMS: atom_id res chain seq x y z
N MET A 1 19.48 -25.88 -47.52
CA MET A 1 20.49 -25.32 -46.61
C MET A 1 20.38 -23.81 -46.68
N LEU A 2 19.87 -23.18 -45.63
CA LEU A 2 20.07 -21.77 -45.29
C LEU A 2 19.98 -21.73 -43.76
N LYS A 3 21.12 -21.42 -43.12
CA LYS A 3 21.27 -21.34 -41.67
C LYS A 3 20.58 -20.07 -41.20
N TYR A 4 19.62 -20.20 -40.29
CA TYR A 4 19.09 -19.05 -39.56
C TYR A 4 20.15 -18.59 -38.55
N VAL A 5 20.49 -17.31 -38.61
CA VAL A 5 21.31 -16.60 -37.62
C VAL A 5 20.36 -15.66 -36.88
N PRO A 6 20.25 -15.73 -35.54
CA PRO A 6 19.42 -14.78 -34.81
C PRO A 6 20.04 -13.38 -34.92
N SER A 7 19.23 -12.42 -35.35
CA SER A 7 19.55 -10.99 -35.28
C SER A 7 19.39 -10.57 -33.82
N ASP A 8 20.47 -10.05 -33.25
CA ASP A 8 20.62 -9.71 -31.83
C ASP A 8 20.18 -8.26 -31.55
N ASP A 9 19.05 -7.84 -32.13
CA ASP A 9 18.59 -6.46 -31.99
C ASP A 9 17.07 -6.37 -31.87
N THR A 10 16.66 -5.70 -30.79
CA THR A 10 15.35 -5.15 -30.45
C THR A 10 14.35 -6.09 -29.76
N ASP A 11 14.55 -6.22 -28.45
CA ASP A 11 13.55 -6.13 -27.37
C ASP A 11 12.09 -6.00 -27.84
N GLN A 12 11.50 -7.12 -28.22
CA GLN A 12 10.06 -7.29 -28.15
C GLN A 12 9.77 -8.01 -26.84
N ASP A 13 9.28 -7.24 -25.86
CA ASP A 13 8.67 -7.73 -24.63
C ASP A 13 7.58 -8.76 -24.98
N LEU A 14 8.01 -10.02 -24.97
CA LEU A 14 7.15 -11.19 -25.01
C LEU A 14 6.39 -11.21 -23.69
N VAL A 15 5.21 -10.61 -23.68
CA VAL A 15 4.25 -10.76 -22.58
C VAL A 15 3.79 -12.22 -22.59
N PHE A 16 4.42 -13.03 -21.75
CA PHE A 16 4.01 -14.42 -21.52
C PHE A 16 2.71 -14.43 -20.68
N MET A 17 1.63 -14.98 -21.25
CA MET A 17 0.31 -15.08 -20.62
C MET A 17 0.21 -16.14 -19.50
N GLU A 18 1.28 -16.39 -18.73
CA GLU A 18 1.27 -17.35 -17.62
C GLU A 18 1.98 -16.88 -16.36
N ASP A 19 2.40 -15.61 -16.27
CA ASP A 19 3.08 -15.08 -15.08
C ASP A 19 2.17 -14.10 -14.31
N TYR A 20 1.14 -14.64 -13.66
CA TYR A 20 0.46 -13.97 -12.54
C TYR A 20 1.29 -14.12 -11.25
N SER A 21 2.62 -14.02 -11.32
CA SER A 21 3.40 -13.76 -10.11
C SER A 21 2.90 -12.42 -9.55
N SER A 22 2.63 -12.35 -8.25
CA SER A 22 2.26 -11.10 -7.59
C SER A 22 3.41 -10.08 -7.58
N GLU A 23 4.60 -10.49 -8.00
CA GLU A 23 5.83 -9.69 -8.02
C GLU A 23 5.82 -8.53 -9.02
N PRO A 24 5.44 -8.66 -10.30
CA PRO A 24 5.38 -7.53 -11.23
C PRO A 24 4.30 -6.52 -10.85
N LEU A 25 3.21 -6.97 -10.21
CA LEU A 25 2.19 -6.09 -9.63
C LEU A 25 2.78 -5.33 -8.44
N CYS A 26 3.47 -6.03 -7.53
CA CYS A 26 4.13 -5.38 -6.38
C CYS A 26 5.25 -4.41 -6.82
N ASN A 27 6.09 -4.81 -7.78
CA ASN A 27 7.18 -4.01 -8.33
C ASN A 27 6.65 -2.82 -9.13
N GLY A 28 5.59 -3.04 -9.90
CA GLY A 28 4.88 -1.99 -10.61
C GLY A 28 4.30 -0.96 -9.66
N ILE A 29 3.73 -1.38 -8.52
CA ILE A 29 3.16 -0.50 -7.49
C ILE A 29 4.26 0.23 -6.68
N THR A 30 5.46 -0.34 -6.53
CA THR A 30 6.54 0.31 -5.78
C THR A 30 7.30 1.40 -6.56
N ASP A 31 7.25 1.40 -7.90
CA ASP A 31 8.11 2.24 -8.75
C ASP A 31 7.40 3.43 -9.45
N ALA A 32 6.07 3.56 -9.38
CA ALA A 32 5.38 4.73 -9.95
C ALA A 32 5.07 5.79 -8.88
N ASP A 33 5.39 7.04 -9.18
CA ASP A 33 5.08 8.19 -8.31
C ASP A 33 3.57 8.45 -8.16
N TYR A 34 2.71 7.81 -9.00
CA TYR A 34 1.26 8.01 -9.00
C TYR A 34 0.50 6.94 -9.83
N PHE A 35 -0.42 6.21 -9.20
CA PHE A 35 -1.22 5.12 -9.83
C PHE A 35 -2.67 5.48 -10.17
N GLY A 36 -3.07 6.75 -10.01
CA GLY A 36 -4.47 7.19 -10.18
C GLY A 36 -5.33 6.96 -8.94
N GLU A 37 -6.66 7.15 -9.00
CA GLU A 37 -7.55 6.84 -7.86
C GLU A 37 -7.99 5.36 -7.86
N ASP A 38 -8.04 4.75 -9.04
CA ASP A 38 -8.56 3.39 -9.28
C ASP A 38 -7.69 2.27 -8.69
N TYR A 39 -6.41 2.54 -8.36
CA TYR A 39 -5.56 1.50 -7.77
C TYR A 39 -5.93 1.19 -6.31
N ILE A 40 -6.48 2.17 -5.59
CA ILE A 40 -6.82 2.00 -4.16
C ILE A 40 -7.83 0.85 -3.97
N PRO A 41 -8.99 0.81 -4.65
CA PRO A 41 -9.91 -0.31 -4.49
C PRO A 41 -9.30 -1.65 -4.91
N VAL A 42 -8.43 -1.68 -5.93
CA VAL A 42 -7.73 -2.90 -6.35
C VAL A 42 -6.82 -3.40 -5.24
N LEU A 43 -5.97 -2.53 -4.67
CA LEU A 43 -5.09 -2.88 -3.56
C LEU A 43 -5.87 -3.34 -2.34
N LEU A 44 -6.93 -2.63 -1.94
CA LEU A 44 -7.74 -3.02 -0.79
C LEU A 44 -8.35 -4.41 -0.96
N GLY A 45 -8.73 -4.78 -2.19
CA GLY A 45 -9.26 -6.10 -2.51
C GLY A 45 -8.24 -7.24 -2.36
N CYS A 46 -6.95 -7.01 -2.65
CA CYS A 46 -5.94 -8.07 -2.68
C CYS A 46 -4.85 -7.98 -1.59
N ILE A 47 -4.75 -6.88 -0.84
CA ILE A 47 -3.66 -6.66 0.15
C ILE A 47 -3.58 -7.76 1.22
N HIS A 48 -4.69 -8.43 1.49
CA HIS A 48 -4.76 -9.56 2.42
C HIS A 48 -3.92 -10.76 1.98
N GLU A 49 -3.66 -10.94 0.68
CA GLU A 49 -2.82 -12.03 0.15
C GLU A 49 -1.35 -11.89 0.55
N LEU A 50 -0.92 -10.67 0.88
CA LEU A 50 0.43 -10.36 1.34
C LEU A 50 0.60 -10.56 2.84
N VAL A 51 -0.49 -10.70 3.59
CA VAL A 51 -0.48 -10.85 5.05
C VAL A 51 -0.37 -12.33 5.45
N PRO A 52 0.51 -12.70 6.41
CA PRO A 52 1.49 -11.86 7.11
C PRO A 52 2.88 -11.84 6.44
N ARG A 53 3.04 -12.50 5.29
CA ARG A 53 4.35 -12.85 4.72
C ARG A 53 5.18 -11.66 4.25
N ALA A 54 4.54 -10.58 3.79
CA ALA A 54 5.20 -9.42 3.20
C ALA A 54 4.77 -8.11 3.88
N MET A 55 4.77 -8.09 5.21
CA MET A 55 4.19 -6.98 5.99
C MET A 55 4.89 -5.63 5.75
N SER A 56 6.21 -5.63 5.49
CA SER A 56 6.94 -4.41 5.13
C SER A 56 6.45 -3.81 3.81
N ALA A 57 6.15 -4.63 2.80
CA ALA A 57 5.59 -4.15 1.53
C ALA A 57 4.16 -3.63 1.73
N VAL A 58 3.37 -4.33 2.54
CA VAL A 58 2.00 -3.91 2.91
C VAL A 58 2.00 -2.54 3.58
N LYS A 59 2.93 -2.28 4.50
CA LYS A 59 3.12 -0.94 5.11
C LYS A 59 3.38 0.13 4.06
N TRP A 60 4.26 -0.13 3.09
CA TRP A 60 4.55 0.83 2.02
C TRP A 60 3.32 1.11 1.15
N PHE A 61 2.59 0.07 0.72
CA PHE A 61 1.35 0.26 -0.04
C PHE A 61 0.31 1.04 0.76
N PHE A 62 0.16 0.73 2.05
CA PHE A 62 -0.77 1.43 2.91
C PHE A 62 -0.39 2.90 3.13
N TYR A 63 0.89 3.21 3.29
CA TYR A 63 1.39 4.59 3.34
C TYR A 63 1.12 5.35 2.04
N GLY A 64 1.32 4.71 0.88
CA GLY A 64 0.97 5.28 -0.42
C GLY A 64 -0.53 5.62 -0.50
N MET A 65 -1.39 4.67 -0.17
CA MET A 65 -2.85 4.87 -0.14
C MET A 65 -3.26 5.99 0.83
N LEU A 66 -2.66 6.06 2.03
CA LEU A 66 -2.92 7.14 2.99
C LEU A 66 -2.47 8.50 2.43
N TYR A 67 -1.27 8.57 1.86
CA TYR A 67 -0.75 9.80 1.29
C TYR A 67 -1.69 10.31 0.19
N ASP A 68 -2.01 9.45 -0.78
CA ASP A 68 -2.85 9.80 -1.91
C ASP A 68 -4.27 10.17 -1.49
N ASN A 69 -4.90 9.38 -0.62
CA ASN A 69 -6.24 9.66 -0.14
C ASN A 69 -6.37 11.05 0.50
N PHE A 70 -5.41 11.44 1.32
CA PHE A 70 -5.50 12.68 2.09
C PHE A 70 -4.81 13.89 1.44
N ASN A 71 -3.93 13.69 0.46
CA ASN A 71 -3.22 14.79 -0.22
C ASN A 71 -3.65 14.99 -1.68
N ASN A 72 -3.98 13.91 -2.39
CA ASN A 72 -4.27 13.94 -3.83
C ASN A 72 -5.77 13.77 -4.11
N PHE A 73 -6.50 13.03 -3.27
CA PHE A 73 -7.92 12.69 -3.47
C PHE A 73 -8.82 13.22 -2.34
N PHE A 74 -8.56 14.44 -1.86
CA PHE A 74 -9.25 14.99 -0.69
C PHE A 74 -10.79 15.03 -0.83
N GLU A 75 -11.31 15.29 -2.03
CA GLU A 75 -12.76 15.37 -2.30
C GLU A 75 -13.41 13.98 -2.35
N ASP A 76 -12.75 13.01 -2.97
CA ASP A 76 -13.34 11.69 -3.20
C ASP A 76 -13.01 10.69 -2.08
N GLN A 77 -11.87 10.81 -1.43
CA GLN A 77 -11.37 9.90 -0.39
C GLN A 77 -11.57 8.40 -0.71
N PRO A 78 -11.01 7.91 -1.84
CA PRO A 78 -11.21 6.55 -2.33
C PRO A 78 -10.79 5.47 -1.35
N LEU A 79 -9.79 5.70 -0.48
CA LEU A 79 -9.42 4.74 0.56
C LEU A 79 -10.57 4.53 1.54
N ILE A 80 -11.18 5.62 2.02
CA ILE A 80 -12.28 5.57 2.98
C ILE A 80 -13.54 4.96 2.34
N LYS A 81 -13.89 5.41 1.13
CA LYS A 81 -15.09 4.93 0.43
C LYS A 81 -15.05 3.43 0.13
N ASN A 82 -13.85 2.87 -0.11
CA ASN A 82 -13.67 1.48 -0.52
C ASN A 82 -13.23 0.55 0.62
N LEU A 83 -13.25 0.99 1.89
CA LEU A 83 -12.88 0.12 3.02
C LEU A 83 -13.73 -1.14 3.12
N TYR A 84 -14.95 -1.17 2.58
CA TYR A 84 -15.80 -2.37 2.56
C TYR A 84 -15.21 -3.53 1.73
N LEU A 85 -14.19 -3.27 0.89
CA LEU A 85 -13.51 -4.29 0.08
C LEU A 85 -12.50 -5.12 0.86
N VAL A 86 -12.07 -4.66 2.05
CA VAL A 86 -10.98 -5.31 2.78
C VAL A 86 -11.44 -6.57 3.50
N GLN A 87 -10.54 -7.56 3.59
CA GLN A 87 -10.75 -8.69 4.50
C GLN A 87 -10.52 -8.23 5.95
N LYS A 88 -11.58 -8.26 6.78
CA LYS A 88 -11.62 -7.72 8.15
C LYS A 88 -10.39 -8.07 8.99
N ASP A 89 -10.07 -9.35 9.16
CA ASP A 89 -9.02 -9.80 10.09
C ASP A 89 -7.60 -9.45 9.60
N SER A 90 -7.37 -9.56 8.29
CA SER A 90 -6.09 -9.16 7.71
C SER A 90 -5.91 -7.65 7.77
N PHE A 91 -6.96 -6.86 7.49
CA PHE A 91 -6.87 -5.41 7.57
C PHE A 91 -6.67 -4.91 9.00
N LYS A 92 -7.28 -5.56 10.00
CA LYS A 92 -6.95 -5.31 11.42
C LYS A 92 -5.47 -5.52 11.70
N GLN A 93 -4.91 -6.65 11.26
CA GLN A 93 -3.47 -6.92 11.42
C GLN A 93 -2.59 -5.87 10.74
N ILE A 94 -2.99 -5.39 9.56
CA ILE A 94 -2.28 -4.31 8.85
C ILE A 94 -2.32 -3.02 9.67
N LEU A 95 -3.49 -2.61 10.15
CA LEU A 95 -3.63 -1.40 10.96
C LEU A 95 -2.78 -1.48 12.22
N ASP A 96 -2.86 -2.58 12.96
CA ASP A 96 -2.11 -2.76 14.20
C ASP A 96 -0.59 -2.75 13.95
N PHE A 97 -0.13 -3.45 12.91
CA PHE A 97 1.28 -3.47 12.52
C PHE A 97 1.79 -2.07 12.14
N VAL A 98 1.06 -1.37 11.28
CA VAL A 98 1.48 -0.05 10.80
C VAL A 98 1.47 0.97 11.94
N ILE A 99 0.49 0.92 12.84
CA ILE A 99 0.46 1.79 14.03
C ILE A 99 1.70 1.56 14.89
N GLN A 100 1.99 0.29 15.22
CA GLN A 100 3.15 -0.05 16.04
C GLN A 100 4.46 0.46 15.40
N GLU A 101 4.67 0.14 14.13
CA GLU A 101 5.86 0.55 13.40
C GLU A 101 6.01 2.08 13.32
N THR A 102 4.91 2.80 13.07
CA THR A 102 4.94 4.27 13.00
C THR A 102 5.25 4.87 14.38
N GLN A 103 4.78 4.24 15.46
CA GLN A 103 5.08 4.67 16.83
C GLN A 103 6.57 4.45 17.17
N GLU A 104 7.14 3.30 16.78
CA GLU A 104 8.57 3.04 16.95
C GLU A 104 9.43 4.05 16.16
N GLU A 105 9.05 4.33 14.90
CA GLU A 105 9.69 5.37 14.07
C GLU A 105 9.60 6.77 14.72
N LEU A 106 8.43 7.11 15.28
CA LEU A 106 8.22 8.38 15.98
C LEU A 106 9.12 8.51 17.20
N GLU A 107 9.25 7.47 18.02
CA GLU A 107 10.14 7.47 19.18
C GLU A 107 11.60 7.66 18.78
N ASP A 108 12.04 6.98 17.72
CA ASP A 108 13.41 7.09 17.23
C ASP A 108 13.70 8.47 16.63
N HIS A 109 12.73 9.07 15.93
CA HIS A 109 12.82 10.44 15.44
C HIS A 109 12.85 11.46 16.59
N GLN A 110 12.11 11.23 17.67
CA GLN A 110 12.16 12.05 18.88
C GLN A 110 13.53 11.98 19.57
N LYS A 111 14.07 10.77 19.77
CA LYS A 111 15.42 10.56 20.33
C LYS A 111 16.48 11.25 19.47
N ALA A 112 16.33 11.23 18.16
CA ALA A 112 17.23 11.87 17.21
C ALA A 112 16.94 13.38 16.98
N SER A 113 15.94 13.97 17.65
CA SER A 113 15.52 15.38 17.49
C SER A 113 15.25 15.78 16.02
N LYS A 114 14.64 14.87 15.24
CA LYS A 114 14.34 15.08 13.81
C LYS A 114 12.93 15.68 13.63
N GLU A 115 12.75 16.96 13.97
CA GLU A 115 11.44 17.64 13.99
C GLU A 115 10.55 17.39 12.77
N LYS A 116 11.10 17.46 11.54
CA LYS A 116 10.32 17.19 10.31
C LYS A 116 9.81 15.75 10.24
N ALA A 117 10.62 14.79 10.66
CA ALA A 117 10.25 13.39 10.65
C ALA A 117 9.24 13.06 11.76
N ILE A 118 9.35 13.74 12.91
CA ILE A 118 8.37 13.68 14.00
C ILE A 118 7.00 14.17 13.52
N ASP A 119 6.95 15.33 12.85
CA ASP A 119 5.71 15.88 12.28
C ASP A 119 5.10 14.93 11.24
N GLY A 120 5.94 14.39 10.35
CA GLY A 120 5.53 13.39 9.37
C GLY A 120 4.89 12.14 10.00
N ALA A 121 5.55 11.55 10.99
CA ALA A 121 5.05 10.36 11.68
C ALA A 121 3.75 10.63 12.46
N LYS A 122 3.63 11.78 13.15
CA LYS A 122 2.39 12.19 13.80
C LYS A 122 1.24 12.33 12.81
N LYS A 123 1.49 12.98 11.67
CA LYS A 123 0.49 13.16 10.62
C LYS A 123 0.03 11.81 10.03
N VAL A 124 0.93 10.84 9.90
CA VAL A 124 0.59 9.48 9.48
C VAL A 124 -0.31 8.81 10.52
N LEU A 125 0.05 8.87 11.81
CA LEU A 125 -0.76 8.30 12.90
C LEU A 125 -2.17 8.90 12.95
N ASP A 126 -2.31 10.22 12.83
CA ASP A 126 -3.62 10.88 12.81
C ASP A 126 -4.50 10.38 11.65
N ARG A 127 -3.90 10.18 10.47
CA ARG A 127 -4.60 9.65 9.29
C ARG A 127 -4.99 8.20 9.46
N ILE A 128 -4.13 7.38 10.06
CA ILE A 128 -4.44 5.97 10.35
C ILE A 128 -5.63 5.89 11.31
N GLU A 129 -5.70 6.77 12.32
CA GLU A 129 -6.81 6.77 13.27
C GLU A 129 -8.16 7.12 12.60
N ILE A 130 -8.16 8.02 11.62
CA ILE A 130 -9.34 8.30 10.79
C ILE A 130 -9.75 7.02 10.03
N ILE A 131 -8.81 6.36 9.33
CA ILE A 131 -9.10 5.12 8.59
C ILE A 131 -9.63 4.03 9.52
N LYS A 132 -9.00 3.84 10.68
CA LYS A 132 -9.43 2.87 11.70
C LYS A 132 -10.84 3.15 12.17
N THR A 133 -11.17 4.42 12.44
CA THR A 133 -12.51 4.83 12.84
C THR A 133 -13.54 4.50 11.76
N GLU A 134 -13.28 4.83 10.50
CA GLU A 134 -14.18 4.50 9.39
C GLU A 134 -14.32 3.00 9.16
N PHE A 135 -13.22 2.26 9.27
CA PHE A 135 -13.22 0.80 9.19
C PHE A 135 -14.09 0.17 10.29
N LEU A 136 -13.98 0.64 11.53
CA LEU A 136 -14.78 0.14 12.66
C LEU A 136 -16.28 0.44 12.50
N LYS A 137 -16.65 1.56 11.88
CA LYS A 137 -18.06 1.86 11.55
C LYS A 137 -18.66 0.83 10.59
N LEU A 138 -17.87 0.34 9.64
CA LEU A 138 -18.31 -0.64 8.64
C LEU A 138 -18.37 -2.07 9.19
N HIS A 139 -17.40 -2.45 10.02
CA HIS A 139 -17.21 -3.85 10.43
C HIS A 139 -17.60 -4.14 11.89
N GLY A 140 -18.17 -3.15 12.59
CA GLY A 140 -18.64 -3.25 13.96
C GLY A 140 -17.53 -3.18 15.00
N HIS A 141 -17.90 -2.71 16.20
CA HIS A 141 -17.07 -2.76 17.41
C HIS A 141 -17.02 -4.19 17.96
N ASP A 142 -16.37 -5.11 17.24
CA ASP A 142 -15.95 -6.37 17.86
C ASP A 142 -14.61 -6.10 18.53
N GLY A 143 -14.70 -5.71 19.81
CA GLY A 143 -13.59 -5.60 20.75
C GLY A 143 -13.09 -6.94 21.28
#